data_AF-A0A1X3P9N9-F1
#
_entry.id   AF-A0A1X3P9N9-F1
#
_cell.length_a   1.000
_cell.length_b   1.000
_cell.length_c   1.000
_cell.angle_alpha   90.00
_cell.angle_beta   90.00
_cell.angle_gamma   90.00
#
_symmetry.space_group_name_H-M   'P 1'
#
loop_
_entity.id
_entity.type
_entity.pdbx_description
1 polymer ?
#
loop_
_entity_poly.entity_id
_entity_poly.type
_entity_poly.pdbx_seq_one_letter_code
_entity_poly.pdbx_strand_id
1 'polypeptide(L)'
;MDVAAFVISCLSLVVAGLGTWLANARAKEALEESRRAAADASWSKLQEAVQRLLGFDPAAEPINDRLTNLRIAMMELVEKLGDAWKGLDLWLDSERTLGATFGRLVMEQARPDDSIDRRLKSLEPLMSWAQVLSQNLRYLRSKGHDGPALSELTEHARSMTLSVHEQQGWEPPRTSNPRVRPLDEDLPRS
;
A
#
# COMPACT_ATOMS: atom_id res chain seq x y z
N MET A 1 20.04 51.27 -38.98
CA MET A 1 19.17 50.98 -37.81
C MET A 1 18.68 49.54 -37.78
N ASP A 2 18.54 48.85 -38.92
CA ASP A 2 18.02 47.47 -38.97
C ASP A 2 18.89 46.39 -38.31
N VAL A 3 20.22 46.50 -38.42
CA VAL A 3 21.13 45.48 -37.86
C VAL A 3 21.07 45.43 -36.33
N ALA A 4 20.95 46.59 -35.68
CA ALA A 4 20.85 46.68 -34.22
C ALA A 4 19.53 46.08 -33.71
N ALA A 5 18.41 46.37 -34.40
CA ALA A 5 17.10 45.81 -34.05
C ALA A 5 17.06 44.29 -34.23
N PHE A 6 17.69 43.77 -35.30
CA PHE A 6 17.81 42.33 -35.54
C PHE A 6 18.62 41.63 -34.45
N VAL A 7 19.77 42.18 -34.06
CA VAL A 7 20.62 41.61 -32.99
C VAL A 7 19.90 41.60 -31.64
N ILE A 8 19.20 42.69 -31.30
CA ILE A 8 18.41 42.78 -30.05
C ILE A 8 17.27 41.75 -30.06
N SER A 9 16.59 41.57 -31.20
CA SER A 9 15.55 40.56 -31.35
C SER A 9 16.08 39.14 -31.17
N CYS A 10 17.19 38.78 -31.82
CA CYS A 10 17.83 37.47 -31.66
C CYS A 10 18.27 37.21 -30.20
N LEU A 11 18.88 38.20 -29.54
CA LEU A 11 19.25 38.10 -28.13
C LEU A 11 18.03 37.91 -27.23
N SER A 12 16.94 38.63 -27.48
CA SER A 12 15.70 38.48 -26.71
C SER A 12 15.09 37.08 -26.87
N LEU A 13 15.16 36.51 -28.07
CA LEU A 13 14.68 35.15 -28.36
C LEU A 13 15.52 34.10 -27.62
N VAL A 14 16.84 34.26 -27.61
CA VAL A 14 17.76 33.36 -26.89
C VAL A 14 17.51 33.41 -25.39
N VAL A 15 17.36 34.62 -24.82
CA VAL A 15 17.07 34.80 -23.39
C VAL A 15 15.70 34.21 -23.03
N ALA A 16 14.67 34.43 -23.85
CA ALA A 16 13.34 33.86 -23.64
C ALA A 16 13.34 32.32 -23.72
N GLY A 17 14.07 31.75 -24.70
CA GLY A 17 14.25 30.31 -24.85
C GLY A 17 14.96 29.68 -23.66
N LEU A 18 16.07 30.27 -23.20
CA LEU A 18 16.81 29.82 -22.01
C LEU A 18 15.98 29.95 -20.73
N GLY A 19 15.24 31.05 -20.57
CA GLY A 19 14.34 31.26 -19.44
C GLY A 19 13.23 30.21 -19.36
N THR A 20 12.61 29.89 -20.51
CA THR A 20 11.57 28.87 -20.61
C THR A 20 12.12 27.46 -20.32
N TRP A 21 13.31 27.15 -20.84
CA TRP A 21 13.96 25.87 -20.59
C TRP A 21 14.33 25.68 -19.11
N LEU A 22 14.92 26.70 -18.48
CA LEU A 22 15.27 26.66 -17.05
C LEU A 22 14.03 26.57 -16.15
N ALA A 23 12.97 27.31 -16.48
CA ALA A 23 11.70 27.24 -15.75
C ALA A 23 11.06 25.85 -15.87
N ASN A 24 11.11 25.24 -17.06
CA ASN A 24 10.57 23.90 -17.28
C ASN A 24 11.41 22.82 -16.57
N ALA A 25 12.73 22.98 -16.52
CA ALA A 25 13.63 22.10 -15.75
C ALA A 25 13.32 22.16 -14.25
N ARG A 26 13.23 23.35 -13.67
CA ARG A 26 12.86 23.54 -12.26
C ARG A 26 11.45 23.04 -11.94
N ALA A 27 10.49 23.26 -12.84
CA ALA A 27 9.13 22.77 -12.65
C ALA A 27 9.10 21.23 -12.62
N LYS A 28 9.88 20.56 -13.47
CA LYS A 28 10.02 19.10 -13.45
C LYS A 28 10.68 18.61 -12.17
N GLU A 29 11.77 19.23 -11.73
CA GLU A 29 12.44 18.89 -10.46
C GLU A 29 11.49 19.05 -9.27
N ALA A 30 10.76 20.16 -9.18
CA ALA A 30 9.78 20.40 -8.13
C ALA A 30 8.62 19.38 -8.16
N LEU A 31 8.17 18.97 -9.35
CA LEU A 31 7.16 17.92 -9.50
C LEU A 31 7.69 16.56 -9.06
N GLU A 32 8.93 16.22 -9.39
CA GLU A 32 9.55 14.96 -8.96
C GLU A 32 9.75 14.94 -7.43
N GLU A 33 10.24 16.03 -6.84
CA GLU A 33 10.40 16.16 -5.40
C GLU A 33 9.04 16.08 -4.68
N SER A 34 8.01 16.73 -5.22
CA SER A 34 6.64 16.62 -4.73
C SER A 34 6.10 15.19 -4.80
N ARG A 35 6.32 14.47 -5.91
CA ARG A 35 5.92 13.06 -6.04
C ARG A 35 6.65 12.16 -5.03
N ARG A 36 7.95 12.36 -4.84
CA ARG A 36 8.74 11.63 -3.84
C ARG A 36 8.22 11.89 -2.43
N ALA A 37 7.99 13.15 -2.06
CA ALA A 37 7.43 13.51 -0.77
C ALA A 37 6.04 12.90 -0.54
N ALA A 38 5.19 12.90 -1.57
CA ALA A 38 3.88 12.25 -1.49
C ALA A 38 3.99 10.72 -1.28
N ALA A 39 4.91 10.06 -1.98
CA ALA A 39 5.15 8.62 -1.79
C ALA A 39 5.69 8.33 -0.38
N ASP A 40 6.63 9.13 0.12
CA ASP A 40 7.18 9.01 1.48
C ASP A 40 6.11 9.20 2.57
N ALA A 41 5.18 10.15 2.34
CA ALA A 41 4.04 10.34 3.21
C ALA A 41 3.12 9.11 3.22
N SER A 42 2.80 8.53 2.05
CA SER A 42 1.98 7.31 1.96
C SER A 42 2.65 6.12 2.66
N TRP A 43 3.96 5.93 2.51
CA TRP A 43 4.71 4.90 3.23
C TRP A 43 4.59 5.06 4.75
N SER A 44 4.70 6.30 5.22
CA SER A 44 4.65 6.62 6.64
C SER A 44 3.23 6.43 7.22
N LYS A 45 2.19 6.85 6.49
CA LYS A 45 0.78 6.60 6.84
C LYS A 45 0.47 5.11 6.94
N LEU A 46 0.97 4.31 6.00
CA LEU A 46 0.76 2.86 6.03
C LEU A 46 1.46 2.23 7.25
N GLN A 47 2.69 2.62 7.55
CA GLN A 47 3.39 2.17 8.76
C GLN A 47 2.63 2.53 10.04
N GLU A 48 2.09 3.74 10.12
CA GLU A 48 1.28 4.19 11.25
C GLU A 48 -0.01 3.37 11.39
N ALA A 49 -0.68 3.08 10.28
CA ALA A 49 -1.86 2.22 10.27
C ALA A 49 -1.56 0.79 10.76
N VAL A 50 -0.42 0.22 10.37
CA VAL A 50 0.05 -1.09 10.87
C VAL A 50 0.36 -1.02 12.37
N GLN A 51 1.04 0.02 12.85
CA GLN A 51 1.38 0.17 14.27
C GLN A 51 0.15 0.28 15.16
N ARG A 52 -0.94 0.90 14.67
CA ARG A 52 -2.22 0.91 15.37
C ARG A 52 -2.76 -0.50 15.60
N LEU A 53 -2.45 -1.49 14.78
CA LEU A 53 -2.90 -2.87 15.01
C LEU A 53 -2.12 -3.57 16.13
N LEU A 54 -0.87 -3.18 16.38
CA LEU A 54 -0.04 -3.76 17.43
C LEU A 54 -0.48 -3.36 18.85
N GLY A 55 -1.11 -2.20 19.01
CA GLY A 55 -1.64 -1.71 20.28
C GLY A 55 -3.13 -2.00 20.50
N PHE A 56 -3.71 -2.94 19.75
CA PHE A 56 -5.14 -3.23 19.76
C PHE A 56 -5.57 -4.05 20.99
N ASP A 57 -6.67 -3.64 21.64
CA ASP A 57 -7.36 -4.42 22.68
C ASP A 57 -8.72 -4.94 22.16
N PRO A 58 -8.86 -6.25 21.88
CA PRO A 58 -10.07 -6.85 21.33
C PRO A 58 -11.25 -6.86 22.30
N ALA A 59 -11.00 -6.69 23.60
CA ALA A 59 -12.07 -6.65 24.61
C ALA A 59 -12.72 -5.26 24.74
N ALA A 60 -12.00 -4.21 24.31
CA ALA A 60 -12.44 -2.82 24.50
C ALA A 60 -12.74 -2.09 23.18
N GLU A 61 -12.22 -2.56 22.04
CA GLU A 61 -12.26 -1.82 20.79
C GLU A 61 -12.71 -2.67 19.59
N PRO A 62 -13.45 -2.08 18.63
CA PRO A 62 -13.75 -2.75 17.38
C PRO A 62 -12.54 -2.75 16.43
N ILE A 63 -12.17 -3.92 15.92
CA ILE A 63 -11.04 -4.05 14.98
C ILE A 63 -11.33 -3.43 13.59
N ASN A 64 -12.62 -3.26 13.26
CA ASN A 64 -13.08 -2.85 11.92
C ASN A 64 -12.51 -1.50 11.47
N ASP A 65 -12.44 -0.51 12.38
CA ASP A 65 -11.92 0.81 12.05
C ASP A 65 -10.42 0.76 11.76
N ARG A 66 -9.69 -0.08 12.51
CA ARG A 66 -8.25 -0.27 12.35
C ARG A 66 -7.94 -0.96 11.01
N LEU A 67 -8.68 -2.01 10.64
CA LEU A 67 -8.55 -2.68 9.35
C LEU A 67 -8.98 -1.78 8.17
N THR A 68 -10.00 -0.94 8.39
CA THR A 68 -10.44 0.04 7.38
C THR A 68 -9.36 1.08 7.11
N ASN A 69 -8.76 1.62 8.17
CA ASN A 69 -7.65 2.58 8.06
C ASN A 69 -6.43 1.96 7.36
N LEU A 70 -6.11 0.70 7.68
CA LEU A 70 -5.06 -0.04 6.99
C LEU A 70 -5.35 -0.15 5.49
N ARG A 71 -6.56 -0.57 5.12
CA ARG A 71 -6.97 -0.70 3.72
C ARG A 71 -6.84 0.63 2.96
N ILE A 72 -7.32 1.73 3.55
CA ILE A 72 -7.24 3.06 2.94
C ILE A 72 -5.77 3.43 2.71
N ALA A 73 -4.90 3.21 3.69
CA ALA A 73 -3.48 3.53 3.57
C ALA A 73 -2.76 2.65 2.53
N MET A 74 -3.13 1.37 2.41
CA MET A 74 -2.62 0.47 1.36
C MET A 74 -3.00 0.98 -0.04
N MET A 75 -4.27 1.35 -0.24
CA MET A 75 -4.74 1.90 -1.52
C MET A 75 -4.04 3.21 -1.86
N GLU A 76 -3.92 4.13 -0.91
CA GLU A 76 -3.23 5.40 -1.12
C GLU A 76 -1.75 5.17 -1.51
N LEU A 77 -1.08 4.18 -0.92
CA LEU A 77 0.29 3.84 -1.29
C LEU A 77 0.38 3.32 -2.74
N VAL A 78 -0.48 2.37 -3.11
CA VAL A 78 -0.53 1.81 -4.46
C VAL A 78 -0.77 2.91 -5.49
N GLU A 79 -1.73 3.80 -5.24
CA GLU A 79 -2.04 4.92 -6.13
C GLU A 79 -0.88 5.90 -6.29
N LYS A 80 -0.12 6.20 -5.22
CA LYS A 80 1.02 7.12 -5.29
C LYS A 80 2.24 6.51 -5.98
N LEU A 81 2.45 5.20 -5.84
CA LEU A 81 3.58 4.50 -6.44
C LEU A 81 3.32 4.11 -7.89
N GLY A 82 2.06 3.85 -8.25
CA GLY A 82 1.60 3.54 -9.59
C GLY A 82 2.30 2.32 -10.21
N ASP A 83 2.41 2.32 -11.53
CA ASP A 83 2.89 1.17 -12.31
C ASP A 83 4.36 0.80 -12.06
N ALA A 84 5.15 1.73 -11.50
CA ALA A 84 6.54 1.46 -11.12
C ALA A 84 6.66 0.38 -10.04
N TRP A 85 5.56 0.07 -9.35
CA TRP A 85 5.47 -0.92 -8.28
C TRP A 85 4.54 -2.08 -8.62
N LYS A 86 4.67 -2.62 -9.83
CA LYS A 86 3.85 -3.75 -10.30
C LYS A 86 3.84 -4.92 -9.29
N GLY A 87 2.65 -5.39 -8.92
CA GLY A 87 2.44 -6.50 -7.98
C GLY A 87 2.33 -6.08 -6.52
N LEU A 88 2.60 -4.81 -6.18
CA LEU A 88 2.41 -4.27 -4.83
C LEU A 88 0.93 -4.30 -4.42
N ASP A 89 0.04 -3.98 -5.36
CA ASP A 89 -1.41 -4.03 -5.20
C ASP A 89 -1.90 -5.44 -4.84
N LEU A 90 -1.42 -6.45 -5.58
CA LEU A 90 -1.80 -7.85 -5.40
C LEU A 90 -1.31 -8.40 -4.06
N TRP A 91 -0.08 -8.06 -3.69
CA TRP A 91 0.48 -8.44 -2.39
C TRP A 91 -0.28 -7.76 -1.26
N LEU A 92 -0.48 -6.44 -1.30
CA LEU A 92 -1.17 -5.71 -0.24
C LEU A 92 -2.64 -6.14 -0.09
N ASP A 93 -3.34 -6.50 -1.18
CA ASP A 93 -4.69 -7.05 -1.07
C ASP A 93 -4.71 -8.46 -0.44
N SER A 94 -3.69 -9.27 -0.72
CA SER A 94 -3.52 -10.59 -0.09
C SER A 94 -3.22 -10.45 1.41
N GLU A 95 -2.35 -9.50 1.79
CA GLU A 95 -2.08 -9.16 3.20
C GLU A 95 -3.31 -8.59 3.91
N ARG A 96 -4.07 -7.74 3.24
CA ARG A 96 -5.33 -7.20 3.77
C ARG A 96 -6.33 -8.33 4.07
N THR A 97 -6.42 -9.31 3.18
CA THR A 97 -7.30 -10.47 3.36
C THR A 97 -6.83 -11.32 4.53
N LEU A 98 -5.53 -11.62 4.61
CA LEU A 98 -4.93 -12.34 5.73
C LEU A 98 -5.15 -11.62 7.08
N GLY A 99 -4.94 -10.30 7.13
CA GLY A 99 -5.19 -9.49 8.30
C GLY A 99 -6.65 -9.50 8.75
N ALA A 100 -7.59 -9.48 7.80
CA ALA A 100 -9.02 -9.63 8.10
C ALA A 100 -9.36 -11.04 8.64
N THR A 101 -8.73 -12.08 8.09
CA THR A 101 -8.88 -13.46 8.57
C THR A 101 -8.36 -13.62 10.01
N PHE A 102 -7.18 -13.09 10.33
CA PHE A 102 -6.69 -13.07 11.72
C PHE A 102 -7.52 -12.19 12.63
N GLY A 103 -8.00 -11.05 12.13
CA GLY A 103 -8.90 -10.19 12.87
C GLY A 103 -10.20 -10.89 13.27
N ARG A 104 -10.81 -11.63 12.33
CA ARG A 104 -11.96 -12.49 12.60
C ARG A 104 -11.63 -13.56 13.65
N LEU A 105 -10.50 -14.23 13.51
CA LEU A 105 -10.05 -15.27 14.45
C LEU A 105 -9.95 -14.74 15.88
N VAL A 106 -9.30 -13.58 16.07
CA VAL A 106 -9.17 -12.93 17.38
C VAL A 106 -10.54 -12.57 17.94
N MET A 107 -11.43 -12.01 17.10
CA MET A 107 -12.76 -11.60 17.56
C MET A 107 -13.67 -12.77 17.93
N GLU A 108 -13.59 -13.90 17.22
CA GLU A 108 -14.36 -15.11 17.55
C GLU A 108 -13.84 -15.79 18.83
N GLN A 109 -12.55 -15.63 19.14
CA GLN A 109 -11.92 -16.23 20.33
C GLN A 109 -12.00 -15.36 21.58
N ALA A 110 -12.13 -14.04 21.44
CA ALA A 110 -12.11 -13.10 22.56
C ALA A 110 -13.35 -13.23 23.45
N ARG A 111 -13.14 -13.38 24.76
CA ARG A 111 -14.21 -13.30 25.77
C ARG A 111 -13.96 -12.18 26.78
N PRO A 112 -15.01 -11.48 27.26
CA PRO A 112 -14.86 -10.38 28.21
C PRO A 112 -14.18 -10.77 29.54
N ASP A 113 -14.33 -12.03 29.95
CA ASP A 113 -13.81 -12.63 31.18
C ASP A 113 -12.47 -13.36 31.01
N ASP A 114 -11.86 -13.32 29.82
CA ASP A 114 -10.57 -13.96 29.59
C ASP A 114 -9.48 -13.36 30.49
N SER A 115 -8.60 -14.22 31.03
CA SER A 115 -7.39 -13.77 31.71
C SER A 115 -6.45 -13.06 30.74
N ILE A 116 -5.55 -12.22 31.27
CA ILE A 116 -4.57 -11.48 30.45
C ILE A 116 -3.77 -12.44 29.56
N ASP A 117 -3.28 -13.56 30.10
CA ASP A 117 -2.50 -14.55 29.34
C ASP A 117 -3.30 -15.17 28.18
N ARG A 118 -4.59 -15.41 28.39
CA ARG A 118 -5.46 -15.97 27.36
C ARG A 118 -5.74 -14.95 26.25
N ARG A 119 -5.92 -13.68 26.60
CA ARG A 119 -6.05 -12.57 25.63
C ARG A 119 -4.78 -12.37 24.81
N LEU A 120 -3.62 -12.41 25.44
CA LEU A 120 -2.35 -12.28 24.72
C LEU A 120 -2.14 -13.43 23.73
N LYS A 121 -2.49 -14.66 24.13
CA LYS A 121 -2.44 -15.82 23.22
C LYS A 121 -3.41 -15.72 22.06
N SER A 122 -4.64 -15.23 22.26
CA SER A 122 -5.59 -15.06 21.16
C SER A 122 -5.20 -13.92 20.21
N LEU A 123 -4.48 -12.91 20.70
CA LEU A 123 -3.97 -11.79 19.90
C LEU A 123 -2.71 -12.11 19.10
N GLU A 124 -1.92 -13.09 19.54
CA GLU A 124 -0.62 -13.43 18.98
C GLU A 124 -0.61 -13.54 17.44
N PRO A 125 -1.57 -14.22 16.76
CA PRO A 125 -1.56 -14.33 15.31
C PRO A 125 -1.65 -12.97 14.60
N LEU A 126 -2.54 -12.09 15.08
CA LEU A 126 -2.73 -10.76 14.52
C LEU A 126 -1.53 -9.85 14.79
N MET A 127 -0.99 -9.88 16.01
CA MET A 127 0.19 -9.08 16.36
C MET A 127 1.42 -9.51 15.58
N SER A 128 1.66 -10.83 15.45
CA SER A 128 2.79 -11.38 14.71
C SER A 128 2.70 -11.02 13.23
N TRP A 129 1.52 -11.16 12.63
CA TRP A 129 1.28 -10.73 11.25
C TRP A 129 1.54 -9.23 11.05
N ALA A 130 0.99 -8.37 11.91
CA ALA A 130 1.18 -6.93 11.81
C ALA A 130 2.67 -6.54 11.95
N GLN A 131 3.43 -7.22 12.81
CA GLN A 131 4.86 -7.02 12.96
C GLN A 131 5.64 -7.41 11.69
N VAL A 132 5.35 -8.58 11.11
CA VAL A 132 5.98 -9.04 9.86
C VAL A 132 5.62 -8.10 8.70
N LEU A 133 4.36 -7.68 8.58
CA LEU A 133 3.93 -6.70 7.58
C LEU A 133 4.70 -5.38 7.72
N SER A 134 4.86 -4.86 8.94
CA SER A 134 5.65 -3.65 9.19
C SER A 134 7.11 -3.81 8.73
N GLN A 135 7.73 -4.96 9.00
CA GLN A 135 9.09 -5.26 8.59
C GLN A 135 9.23 -5.32 7.06
N ASN A 136 8.34 -6.05 6.38
CA ASN A 136 8.34 -6.19 4.93
C ASN A 136 8.16 -4.84 4.24
N LEU A 137 7.24 -4.00 4.73
CA LEU A 137 7.03 -2.65 4.22
C LEU A 137 8.26 -1.74 4.41
N ARG A 138 8.96 -1.84 5.56
CA ARG A 138 10.22 -1.10 5.77
C ARG A 138 11.32 -1.58 4.84
N TYR A 139 11.42 -2.89 4.65
CA TYR A 139 12.37 -3.50 3.72
C TYR A 139 12.15 -2.96 2.30
N LEU A 140 10.92 -3.06 1.79
CA LEU A 140 10.56 -2.57 0.46
C LEU A 140 10.80 -1.06 0.31
N ARG A 141 10.41 -0.25 1.31
CA ARG A 141 10.70 1.19 1.28
C ARG A 141 12.20 1.48 1.15
N SER A 142 13.05 0.70 1.84
CA SER A 142 14.50 0.91 1.86
C SER A 142 15.22 0.35 0.63
N LYS A 143 14.77 -0.79 0.10
CA LYS A 143 15.42 -1.51 -1.01
C LYS A 143 14.86 -1.14 -2.38
N GLY A 144 13.64 -0.63 -2.43
CA GLY A 144 12.91 -0.38 -3.66
C GLY A 144 12.06 -1.59 -4.08
N HIS A 145 11.62 -1.57 -5.33
CA HIS A 145 10.76 -2.61 -5.90
C HIS A 145 11.51 -3.94 -6.07
N ASP A 146 10.87 -5.02 -5.65
CA ASP A 146 11.35 -6.40 -5.79
C ASP A 146 10.17 -7.30 -6.21
N GLY A 147 10.00 -7.46 -7.52
CA GLY A 147 8.89 -8.23 -8.10
C GLY A 147 8.83 -9.69 -7.63
N PRO A 148 9.94 -10.45 -7.68
CA PRO A 148 9.99 -11.81 -7.15
C PRO A 148 9.58 -11.90 -5.68
N ALA A 149 10.13 -11.03 -4.81
CA ALA A 149 9.76 -11.03 -3.39
C ALA A 149 8.27 -10.72 -3.19
N LEU A 150 7.71 -9.75 -3.91
CA LEU A 150 6.28 -9.44 -3.86
C LEU A 150 5.41 -10.63 -4.28
N SER A 151 5.81 -11.37 -5.31
CA SER A 151 5.11 -12.58 -5.75
C SER A 151 5.15 -13.68 -4.69
N GLU A 152 6.31 -13.93 -4.08
CA GLU A 152 6.44 -14.93 -3.02
C GLU A 152 5.62 -14.57 -1.78
N LEU A 153 5.68 -13.30 -1.36
CA LEU A 153 4.88 -12.79 -0.24
C LEU A 153 3.37 -12.89 -0.51
N THR A 154 2.94 -12.62 -1.74
CA THR A 154 1.54 -12.76 -2.18
C THR A 154 1.07 -14.20 -1.99
N GLU A 155 1.80 -15.17 -2.54
CA GLU A 155 1.42 -16.58 -2.45
C GLU A 155 1.48 -17.09 -1.01
N HIS A 156 2.45 -16.63 -0.22
CA HIS A 156 2.54 -16.95 1.19
C HIS A 156 1.31 -16.45 1.97
N ALA A 157 0.91 -15.19 1.79
CA ALA A 157 -0.25 -14.61 2.45
C ALA A 157 -1.55 -15.35 2.07
N ARG A 158 -1.70 -15.73 0.79
CA ARG A 158 -2.83 -16.54 0.31
C ARG A 158 -2.84 -17.93 0.93
N SER A 159 -1.70 -18.61 0.95
CA SER A 159 -1.55 -19.93 1.54
C SER A 159 -1.91 -19.92 3.03
N MET A 160 -1.40 -18.96 3.79
CA MET A 160 -1.75 -18.81 5.21
C MET A 160 -3.24 -18.54 5.40
N THR A 161 -3.84 -17.68 4.58
CA THR A 161 -5.28 -17.41 4.63
C THR A 161 -6.09 -18.68 4.46
N LEU A 162 -5.77 -19.49 3.44
CA LEU A 162 -6.45 -20.76 3.19
C LEU A 162 -6.26 -21.74 4.34
N SER A 163 -5.04 -21.84 4.88
CA SER A 163 -4.74 -22.72 6.01
C SER A 163 -5.55 -22.35 7.26
N VAL A 164 -5.68 -21.07 7.58
CA VAL A 164 -6.51 -20.62 8.71
C VAL A 164 -7.97 -20.94 8.47
N HIS A 165 -8.50 -20.69 7.27
CA HIS A 165 -9.88 -21.03 6.93
C HIS A 165 -10.15 -22.53 7.06
N GLU A 166 -9.23 -23.38 6.59
CA GLU A 166 -9.34 -24.83 6.72
C GLU A 166 -9.33 -25.28 8.19
N GLN A 167 -8.40 -24.76 9.00
CA GLN A 167 -8.30 -25.08 10.43
C GLN A 167 -9.56 -24.69 11.22
N GLN A 168 -10.22 -23.60 10.83
CA GLN A 168 -11.43 -23.11 11.49
C GLN A 168 -12.73 -23.65 10.85
N GLY A 169 -12.64 -24.44 9.78
CA GLY A 169 -13.81 -24.93 9.05
C GLY A 169 -14.62 -23.82 8.34
N TRP A 170 -13.97 -22.72 7.97
CA TRP A 170 -14.60 -21.60 7.26
C TRP A 170 -14.57 -21.80 5.74
N GLU A 171 -15.57 -21.30 5.04
CA GLU A 171 -15.52 -21.20 3.57
C GLU A 171 -14.34 -20.31 3.15
N PRO A 172 -13.56 -20.68 2.12
CA PRO A 172 -12.44 -19.89 1.65
C PRO A 172 -12.89 -18.49 1.17
N PRO A 173 -12.03 -17.47 1.25
CA PRO A 173 -12.36 -16.14 0.74
C PRO A 173 -12.73 -16.22 -0.74
N ARG A 174 -13.85 -15.59 -1.12
CA ARG A 174 -14.28 -15.55 -2.51
C ARG A 174 -13.33 -14.65 -3.31
N THR A 175 -12.61 -15.24 -4.26
CA THR A 175 -11.71 -14.52 -5.17
C THR A 175 -12.42 -14.02 -6.43
N SER A 176 -13.66 -14.45 -6.65
CA SER A 176 -14.50 -13.98 -7.76
C SER A 176 -15.96 -13.90 -7.31
N ASN A 177 -16.70 -12.99 -7.94
CA ASN A 177 -18.14 -12.89 -7.78
C ASN A 177 -18.78 -13.11 -9.16
N PRO A 178 -19.57 -14.17 -9.37
CA PRO A 178 -20.18 -14.46 -10.69
C PRO A 178 -21.14 -13.36 -11.17
N ARG A 179 -21.54 -12.43 -10.29
CA ARG A 179 -22.37 -11.26 -10.64
C ARG A 179 -21.55 -10.04 -11.04
N VAL A 180 -20.23 -10.09 -10.93
CA VAL A 180 -19.31 -8.98 -11.24
C VAL A 180 -18.33 -9.47 -12.31
N ARG A 181 -18.35 -8.83 -13.47
CA ARG A 181 -17.47 -9.17 -14.59
C ARG A 181 -16.10 -8.50 -14.40
N PRO A 182 -14.98 -9.20 -14.63
CA PRO A 182 -13.65 -8.58 -14.67
C PRO A 182 -13.57 -7.52 -15.78
N LEU A 183 -12.87 -6.41 -15.54
CA LEU A 183 -12.72 -5.32 -16.52
C LEU A 183 -11.70 -5.63 -17.63
N ASP A 184 -10.82 -6.62 -17.44
CA ASP A 184 -9.72 -6.94 -18.35
C ASP A 184 -10.11 -7.81 -19.56
N GLU A 185 -11.34 -8.34 -19.61
CA GLU A 185 -11.77 -9.20 -20.73
C GLU A 185 -12.14 -8.41 -22.00
N ASP A 186 -12.46 -7.11 -21.89
CA ASP A 186 -13.00 -6.29 -22.99
C ASP A 186 -12.10 -5.11 -23.41
N LEU A 187 -10.92 -4.91 -22.82
CA LEU A 187 -10.00 -3.85 -23.26
C LEU A 187 -9.15 -4.32 -24.46
N PRO A 188 -9.17 -3.62 -25.61
CA PRO A 188 -8.30 -3.95 -26.72
C PRO A 188 -6.85 -3.82 -26.25
N ARG A 189 -6.07 -4.90 -26.39
CA ARG A 189 -4.63 -4.87 -26.19
C ARG A 189 -4.02 -3.90 -27.22
N SER A 190 -3.75 -2.67 -26.79
CA SER A 190 -3.01 -1.66 -27.54
C SER A 190 -1.51 -1.88 -27.45
#